data_AF-B2ZIX8-F1
#
_entry.id   AF-B2ZIX8-F1
#
_cell.length_a   1.000
_cell.length_b   1.000
_cell.length_c   1.000
_cell.angle_alpha   90.00
_cell.angle_beta   90.00
_cell.angle_gamma   90.00
#
_symmetry.space_group_name_H-M   'P 1'
#
loop_
_entity.id
_entity.type
_entity.pdbx_description
1 polymer ?
#
loop_
_entity_poly.entity_id
_entity_poly.type
_entity_poly.pdbx_seq_one_letter_code
_entity_poly.pdbx_strand_id
1 'polypeptide(L)'
;SNQQRAALAQTRAVMLQASTALNKAGTLTALSYPADDIKTLMTTARASLTQSTTLFKSFMAMTAGNEHVRALQKETEKSFARWHNDLEHQATWLESNQLSDFLSAPVQESQNAFDVNFEVWQQEINHVLEGASAQSQRNYHISALVFISMIIVAALYISSALWWTRKMIVQPLAIIGSHFDSIAAGNLARPI
;
A
#
# COMPACT_ATOMS: atom_id res chain seq x y z
N SER A 1 -4.56 1.43 -0.67
CA SER A 1 -3.61 1.05 -1.74
C SER A 1 -2.60 2.17 -1.99
N ASN A 2 -1.35 1.86 -2.40
CA ASN A 2 -0.34 2.86 -2.77
C ASN A 2 -0.81 3.82 -3.89
N GLN A 3 -1.65 3.34 -4.81
CA GLN A 3 -2.22 4.17 -5.88
C GLN A 3 -3.21 5.22 -5.34
N GLN A 4 -4.08 4.84 -4.38
CA GLN A 4 -4.99 5.79 -3.72
C GLN A 4 -4.21 6.87 -2.96
N ARG A 5 -3.14 6.49 -2.24
CA ARG A 5 -2.27 7.44 -1.53
C ARG A 5 -1.63 8.43 -2.51
N ALA A 6 -1.11 7.92 -3.62
CA ALA A 6 -0.49 8.75 -4.65
C ALA A 6 -1.51 9.72 -5.28
N ALA A 7 -2.71 9.24 -5.63
CA ALA A 7 -3.76 10.06 -6.22
C ALA A 7 -4.23 11.18 -5.28
N LEU A 8 -4.42 10.90 -3.99
CA LEU A 8 -4.81 11.90 -3.01
C LEU A 8 -3.68 12.92 -2.76
N ALA A 9 -2.43 12.46 -2.64
CA ALA A 9 -1.27 13.34 -2.50
C ALA A 9 -1.07 14.26 -3.72
N GLN A 10 -1.27 13.73 -4.93
CA GLN A 10 -1.23 14.53 -6.16
C GLN A 10 -2.38 15.55 -6.20
N THR A 11 -3.59 15.17 -5.80
CA THR A 11 -4.72 16.10 -5.68
C THR A 11 -4.35 17.28 -4.78
N ARG A 12 -3.81 16.99 -3.60
CA ARG A 12 -3.33 18.02 -2.66
C ARG A 12 -2.28 18.92 -3.29
N ALA A 13 -1.26 18.34 -3.93
CA ALA A 13 -0.17 19.10 -4.54
C ALA A 13 -0.67 20.07 -5.61
N VAL A 14 -1.59 19.62 -6.48
CA VAL A 14 -2.17 20.46 -7.53
C VAL A 14 -3.07 21.56 -6.95
N MET A 15 -3.82 21.28 -5.88
CA MET A 15 -4.59 22.31 -5.16
C MET A 15 -3.69 23.38 -4.53
N LEU A 16 -2.54 22.99 -3.94
CA LEU A 16 -1.55 23.95 -3.43
C LEU A 16 -0.92 24.80 -4.54
N GLN A 17 -0.71 24.20 -5.72
CA GLN A 17 -0.25 24.95 -6.89
C GLN A 17 -1.27 26.01 -7.30
N ALA A 18 -2.57 25.68 -7.33
CA ALA A 18 -3.63 26.66 -7.59
C ALA A 18 -3.61 27.79 -6.56
N SER A 19 -3.58 27.47 -5.27
CA SER A 19 -3.51 28.46 -4.19
C SER A 19 -2.28 29.37 -4.32
N THR A 20 -1.11 28.81 -4.60
CA THR A 20 0.13 29.57 -4.77
C THR A 20 0.05 30.51 -5.97
N ALA A 21 -0.49 30.03 -7.10
CA ALA A 21 -0.68 30.84 -8.30
C ALA A 21 -1.66 31.99 -8.04
N LEU A 22 -2.78 31.73 -7.35
CA LEU A 22 -3.76 32.74 -6.98
C LEU A 22 -3.19 33.79 -6.01
N ASN A 23 -2.50 33.35 -4.95
CA ASN A 23 -1.86 34.27 -3.99
C ASN A 23 -0.83 35.17 -4.68
N LYS A 24 -0.03 34.61 -5.59
CA LYS A 24 0.92 35.38 -6.40
C LYS A 24 0.18 36.34 -7.33
N ALA A 25 -0.86 35.89 -8.03
CA ALA A 25 -1.65 36.74 -8.91
C ALA A 25 -2.29 37.91 -8.15
N GLY A 26 -2.89 37.67 -6.99
CA GLY A 26 -3.46 38.70 -6.13
C GLY A 26 -2.42 39.73 -5.65
N THR A 27 -1.22 39.27 -5.29
CA THR A 27 -0.10 40.15 -4.92
C THR A 27 0.33 41.03 -6.10
N LEU A 28 0.48 40.45 -7.29
CA LEU A 28 0.85 41.19 -8.49
C LEU A 28 -0.23 42.19 -8.92
N THR A 29 -1.51 41.83 -8.80
CA THR A 29 -2.64 42.75 -9.01
C THR A 29 -2.58 43.93 -8.03
N ALA A 30 -2.34 43.68 -6.75
CA ALA A 30 -2.19 44.72 -5.73
C ALA A 30 -1.01 45.68 -6.02
N LEU A 31 0.05 45.16 -6.63
CA LEU A 31 1.26 45.92 -7.00
C LEU A 31 1.17 46.55 -8.40
N SER A 32 0.01 46.47 -9.09
CA SER A 32 -0.18 47.01 -10.44
C SER A 32 0.79 46.46 -11.50
N TYR A 33 1.17 45.18 -11.40
CA TYR A 33 1.98 44.51 -12.42
C TYR A 33 1.22 44.35 -13.76
N PRO A 34 1.93 44.09 -14.88
CA PRO A 34 1.31 43.89 -16.18
C PRO A 34 0.24 42.79 -16.18
N ALA A 35 -0.84 43.02 -16.93
CA ALA A 35 -1.99 42.11 -17.00
C ALA A 35 -1.62 40.72 -17.55
N ASP A 36 -0.62 40.62 -18.43
CA ASP A 36 -0.18 39.34 -19.01
C ASP A 36 0.45 38.39 -17.98
N ASP A 37 1.21 38.93 -17.02
CA ASP A 37 1.81 38.14 -15.94
C ASP A 37 0.72 37.57 -15.01
N ILE A 38 -0.25 38.41 -14.66
CA ILE A 38 -1.41 38.03 -13.84
C ILE A 38 -2.25 36.97 -14.58
N LYS A 39 -2.53 37.18 -15.87
CA LYS A 39 -3.30 36.26 -16.71
C LYS A 39 -2.65 34.87 -16.81
N THR A 40 -1.33 34.80 -16.89
CA THR A 40 -0.59 33.53 -16.93
C THR A 40 -0.76 32.75 -15.61
N LEU A 41 -0.69 33.45 -14.48
CA LEU A 41 -0.92 32.84 -13.16
C LEU A 41 -2.38 32.40 -12.99
N MET A 42 -3.34 33.21 -13.43
CA MET A 42 -4.76 32.84 -13.43
C MET A 42 -5.04 31.60 -14.27
N THR A 43 -4.45 31.53 -15.46
CA THR A 43 -4.54 30.34 -16.34
C THR A 43 -3.98 29.11 -15.66
N THR A 44 -2.84 29.24 -14.97
CA THR A 44 -2.23 28.16 -14.20
C THR A 44 -3.15 27.71 -13.06
N ALA A 45 -3.72 28.65 -12.30
CA ALA A 45 -4.63 28.35 -11.20
C ALA A 45 -5.88 27.58 -11.68
N ARG A 46 -6.54 28.06 -12.74
CA ARG A 46 -7.73 27.42 -13.33
C ARG A 46 -7.41 26.02 -13.87
N ALA A 47 -6.26 25.85 -14.52
CA ALA A 47 -5.81 24.55 -15.00
C ALA A 47 -5.57 23.58 -13.84
N SER A 48 -4.91 24.03 -12.77
CA SER A 48 -4.71 23.24 -11.55
C SER A 48 -6.03 22.85 -10.89
N LEU A 49 -7.01 23.76 -10.77
CA LEU A 49 -8.35 23.44 -10.20
C LEU A 49 -9.12 22.41 -11.03
N THR A 50 -8.96 22.44 -12.36
CA THR A 50 -9.54 21.43 -13.26
C THR A 50 -8.84 20.08 -13.09
N GLN A 51 -7.51 20.09 -13.02
CA GLN A 51 -6.71 18.88 -12.84
C GLN A 51 -6.96 18.24 -11.48
N SER A 52 -7.07 19.02 -10.40
CA SER A 52 -7.35 18.51 -9.06
C SER A 52 -8.69 17.78 -9.01
N THR A 53 -9.72 18.30 -9.67
CA THR A 53 -11.03 17.63 -9.81
C THR A 53 -10.91 16.27 -10.48
N THR A 54 -10.08 16.16 -11.53
CA THR A 54 -9.85 14.90 -12.25
C THR A 54 -9.12 13.88 -11.37
N LEU A 55 -8.05 14.31 -10.70
CA LEU A 55 -7.29 13.47 -9.77
C LEU A 55 -8.16 13.01 -8.60
N PHE A 56 -8.98 13.91 -8.05
CA PHE A 56 -9.88 13.61 -6.95
C PHE A 56 -10.96 12.60 -7.34
N LYS A 57 -11.57 12.74 -8.52
CA LYS A 57 -12.53 11.76 -9.05
C LYS A 57 -11.90 10.38 -9.20
N SER A 58 -10.66 10.30 -9.70
CA SER A 58 -9.91 9.04 -9.80
C SER A 58 -9.68 8.41 -8.43
N PHE A 59 -9.28 9.22 -7.44
CA PHE A 59 -9.17 8.79 -6.04
C PHE A 59 -10.50 8.25 -5.48
N MET A 60 -11.61 8.94 -5.69
CA MET A 60 -12.94 8.52 -5.24
C MET A 60 -13.41 7.22 -5.91
N ALA A 61 -13.07 7.01 -7.17
CA ALA A 61 -13.41 5.77 -7.89
C ALA A 61 -12.59 4.56 -7.40
N MET A 62 -11.35 4.77 -6.97
CA MET A 62 -10.49 3.72 -6.43
C MET A 62 -10.87 3.30 -5.01
N THR A 63 -11.63 4.13 -4.28
CA THR A 63 -11.93 3.92 -2.85
C THR A 63 -13.19 3.09 -2.68
N ALA A 64 -13.00 1.79 -2.46
CA ALA A 64 -14.05 0.85 -2.05
C ALA A 64 -13.64 0.21 -0.73
N GLY A 65 -14.52 0.24 0.27
CA GLY A 65 -14.20 -0.25 1.62
C GLY A 65 -15.42 -0.44 2.52
N ASN A 66 -15.14 -0.75 3.77
CA ASN A 66 -16.13 -0.90 4.84
C ASN A 66 -16.81 0.46 5.18
N GLU A 67 -17.77 0.44 6.12
CA GLU A 67 -18.52 1.64 6.51
C GLU A 67 -17.61 2.79 7.00
N HIS A 68 -16.53 2.48 7.72
CA HIS A 68 -15.55 3.46 8.18
C HIS A 68 -14.85 4.17 7.01
N VAL A 69 -14.35 3.40 6.02
CA VAL A 69 -13.71 3.96 4.82
C VAL A 69 -14.67 4.83 4.03
N ARG A 70 -15.95 4.44 3.93
CA ARG A 70 -16.99 5.26 3.25
C ARG A 70 -17.28 6.57 3.99
N ALA A 71 -17.32 6.54 5.32
CA ALA A 71 -17.50 7.76 6.12
C ALA A 71 -16.32 8.72 5.94
N LEU A 72 -15.09 8.18 6.00
CA LEU A 72 -13.88 8.95 5.78
C LEU A 72 -13.82 9.52 4.35
N GLN A 73 -14.30 8.78 3.37
CA GLN A 73 -14.35 9.20 1.97
C GLN A 73 -15.28 10.41 1.80
N LYS A 74 -16.45 10.37 2.45
CA LYS A 74 -17.43 11.47 2.45
C LYS A 74 -16.89 12.74 3.11
N GLU A 75 -16.19 12.62 4.24
CA GLU A 75 -15.56 13.78 4.88
C GLU A 75 -14.42 14.35 4.03
N THR A 76 -13.64 13.48 3.39
CA THR A 76 -12.58 13.89 2.46
C THR A 76 -13.18 14.65 1.26
N GLU A 77 -14.25 14.13 0.66
CA GLU A 77 -15.02 14.80 -0.41
C GLU A 77 -15.54 16.16 0.02
N LYS A 78 -16.15 16.26 1.20
CA LYS A 78 -16.66 17.52 1.74
C LYS A 78 -15.54 18.55 1.92
N SER A 79 -14.41 18.14 2.50
CA SER A 79 -13.27 19.05 2.70
C SER A 79 -12.60 19.46 1.40
N PHE A 80 -12.49 18.55 0.42
CA PHE A 80 -12.01 18.84 -0.92
C PHE A 80 -12.92 19.87 -1.60
N ALA A 81 -14.23 19.63 -1.59
CA ALA A 81 -15.21 20.53 -2.20
C ALA A 81 -15.15 21.92 -1.56
N ARG A 82 -15.03 22.00 -0.22
CA ARG A 82 -14.89 23.29 0.48
C ARG A 82 -13.65 24.05 0.01
N TRP A 83 -12.49 23.41 0.02
CA TRP A 83 -11.24 24.05 -0.39
C TRP A 83 -11.22 24.42 -1.88
N HIS A 84 -11.75 23.55 -2.74
CA HIS A 84 -11.87 23.80 -4.18
C HIS A 84 -12.79 24.98 -4.48
N ASN A 85 -13.96 25.03 -3.86
CA ASN A 85 -14.90 26.14 -4.02
C ASN A 85 -14.31 27.46 -3.50
N ASP A 86 -13.60 27.45 -2.37
CA ASP A 86 -12.95 28.66 -1.85
C ASP A 86 -11.87 29.20 -2.82
N LEU A 87 -11.08 28.31 -3.45
CA LEU A 87 -10.12 28.70 -4.48
C LEU A 87 -10.79 29.16 -5.78
N GLU A 88 -11.90 28.55 -6.18
CA GLU A 88 -12.70 28.97 -7.33
C GLU A 88 -13.31 30.37 -7.13
N HIS A 89 -13.84 30.65 -5.94
CA HIS A 89 -14.31 31.98 -5.57
C HIS A 89 -13.15 32.99 -5.54
N GLN A 90 -12.02 32.61 -4.94
CA GLN A 90 -10.83 33.44 -4.91
C GLN A 90 -10.36 33.80 -6.34
N ALA A 91 -10.34 32.84 -7.26
CA ALA A 91 -10.05 33.07 -8.68
C ALA A 91 -11.06 34.05 -9.31
N THR A 92 -12.34 33.85 -9.06
CA THR A 92 -13.44 34.65 -9.63
C THR A 92 -13.41 36.10 -9.13
N TRP A 93 -13.14 36.31 -7.84
CA TRP A 93 -12.98 37.65 -7.27
C TRP A 93 -11.79 38.37 -7.87
N LEU A 94 -10.67 37.67 -8.08
CA LEU A 94 -9.50 38.27 -8.70
C LEU A 94 -9.76 38.66 -10.17
N GLU A 95 -10.47 37.82 -10.93
CA GLU A 95 -10.90 38.11 -12.30
C GLU A 95 -11.87 39.29 -12.39
N SER A 96 -12.70 39.47 -11.35
CA SER A 96 -13.68 40.55 -11.25
C SER A 96 -13.11 41.82 -10.60
N ASN A 97 -11.79 41.87 -10.36
CA ASN A 97 -11.08 42.97 -9.71
C ASN A 97 -11.57 43.27 -8.27
N GLN A 98 -12.11 42.26 -7.58
CA GLN A 98 -12.58 42.32 -6.19
C GLN A 98 -11.48 41.89 -5.21
N LEU A 99 -10.41 42.70 -5.12
CA LEU A 99 -9.24 42.36 -4.31
C LEU A 99 -9.55 42.25 -2.80
N SER A 100 -10.52 43.02 -2.29
CA SER A 100 -10.94 42.93 -0.88
C SER A 100 -11.53 41.55 -0.56
N ASP A 101 -12.45 41.07 -1.39
CA ASP A 101 -13.10 39.77 -1.19
C ASP A 101 -12.08 38.64 -1.35
N PHE A 102 -11.20 38.74 -2.36
CA PHE A 102 -10.06 37.84 -2.57
C PHE A 102 -9.19 37.63 -1.32
N LEU A 103 -8.86 38.72 -0.60
CA LEU A 103 -8.01 38.66 0.60
C LEU A 103 -8.74 38.12 1.83
N SER A 104 -10.08 38.24 1.86
CA SER A 104 -10.91 37.77 2.98
C SER A 104 -11.32 36.30 2.87
N ALA A 105 -11.04 35.66 1.73
CA ALA A 105 -11.40 34.28 1.44
C ALA A 105 -10.84 33.31 2.51
N PRO A 106 -11.66 32.42 3.11
CA PRO A 106 -11.22 31.50 4.16
C PRO A 106 -10.41 30.29 3.62
N VAL A 107 -9.59 30.49 2.59
CA VAL A 107 -8.85 29.44 1.87
C VAL A 107 -7.92 28.66 2.80
N GLN A 108 -7.28 29.33 3.76
CA GLN A 108 -6.39 28.65 4.71
C GLN A 108 -7.15 27.70 5.64
N GLU A 109 -8.36 28.10 6.07
CA GLU A 109 -9.19 27.27 6.94
C GLU A 109 -9.67 26.02 6.20
N SER A 110 -10.11 26.18 4.94
CA SER A 110 -10.54 25.03 4.14
C SER A 110 -9.39 24.13 3.71
N GLN A 111 -8.20 24.68 3.43
CA GLN A 111 -6.98 23.89 3.24
C GLN A 111 -6.67 23.07 4.51
N ASN A 112 -6.68 23.69 5.68
CA ASN A 112 -6.39 22.99 6.95
C ASN A 112 -7.41 21.87 7.20
N ALA A 113 -8.69 22.10 6.92
CA ALA A 113 -9.73 21.07 7.04
C ALA A 113 -9.48 19.89 6.10
N PHE A 114 -9.02 20.14 4.87
CA PHE A 114 -8.62 19.08 3.96
C PHE A 114 -7.35 18.35 4.44
N ASP A 115 -6.36 19.08 4.95
CA ASP A 115 -5.10 18.51 5.44
C ASP A 115 -5.32 17.57 6.63
N VAL A 116 -6.24 17.90 7.54
CA VAL A 116 -6.66 16.99 8.62
C VAL A 116 -7.23 15.68 8.06
N ASN A 117 -8.15 15.76 7.09
CA ASN A 117 -8.72 14.56 6.46
C ASN A 117 -7.67 13.78 5.65
N PHE A 118 -6.72 14.47 5.03
CA PHE A 118 -5.61 13.88 4.30
C PHE A 118 -4.71 13.05 5.23
N GLU A 119 -4.37 13.58 6.42
CA GLU A 119 -3.58 12.87 7.42
C GLU A 119 -4.29 11.62 7.93
N VAL A 120 -5.59 11.72 8.24
CA VAL A 120 -6.42 10.56 8.64
C VAL A 120 -6.46 9.51 7.53
N TRP A 121 -6.63 9.94 6.28
CA TRP A 121 -6.61 9.03 5.12
C TRP A 121 -5.27 8.32 4.96
N GLN A 122 -4.17 9.04 5.18
CA GLN A 122 -2.83 8.47 5.08
C GLN A 122 -2.57 7.44 6.18
N GLN A 123 -3.07 7.68 7.40
CA GLN A 123 -3.04 6.71 8.50
C GLN A 123 -3.86 5.45 8.20
N GLU A 124 -5.07 5.58 7.67
CA GLU A 124 -5.91 4.44 7.29
C GLU A 124 -5.22 3.55 6.24
N ILE A 125 -4.60 4.15 5.22
CA ILE A 125 -3.81 3.40 4.23
C ILE A 125 -2.60 2.72 4.89
N ASN A 126 -1.90 3.38 5.80
CA ASN A 126 -0.74 2.82 6.49
C ASN A 126 -1.12 1.65 7.40
N HIS A 127 -2.24 1.75 8.13
CA HIS A 127 -2.75 0.67 8.98
C HIS A 127 -3.13 -0.57 8.15
N VAL A 128 -3.74 -0.40 6.98
CA VAL A 128 -4.00 -1.50 6.04
C VAL A 128 -2.70 -2.13 5.53
N LEU A 129 -1.65 -1.33 5.30
CA LEU A 129 -0.36 -1.80 4.81
C LEU A 129 0.46 -2.52 5.89
N GLU A 130 0.44 -2.01 7.13
CA GLU A 130 1.05 -2.64 8.30
C GLU A 130 0.31 -3.90 8.73
N GLY A 131 -1.03 -3.90 8.69
CA GLY A 131 -1.84 -5.10 8.91
C GLY A 131 -1.56 -6.16 7.85
N ALA A 132 -1.43 -5.78 6.58
CA ALA A 132 -1.06 -6.68 5.49
C ALA A 132 0.39 -7.19 5.61
N SER A 133 1.34 -6.36 6.01
CA SER A 133 2.75 -6.75 6.17
C SER A 133 2.96 -7.61 7.42
N ALA A 134 2.29 -7.32 8.54
CA ALA A 134 2.33 -8.12 9.76
C ALA A 134 1.64 -9.48 9.59
N GLN A 135 0.51 -9.53 8.87
CA GLN A 135 -0.10 -10.81 8.47
C GLN A 135 0.81 -11.59 7.51
N SER A 136 1.48 -10.92 6.57
CA SER A 136 2.43 -11.55 5.65
C SER A 136 3.66 -12.12 6.38
N GLN A 137 4.21 -11.39 7.36
CA GLN A 137 5.30 -11.86 8.23
C GLN A 137 4.87 -13.11 9.03
N ARG A 138 3.69 -13.08 9.68
CA ARG A 138 3.16 -14.27 10.38
C ARG A 138 2.93 -15.45 9.44
N ASN A 139 2.36 -15.21 8.26
CA ASN A 139 2.13 -16.26 7.26
C ASN A 139 3.46 -16.80 6.73
N TYR A 140 4.50 -15.98 6.60
CA TYR A 140 5.84 -16.40 6.20
C TYR A 140 6.50 -17.27 7.27
N HIS A 141 6.41 -16.88 8.55
CA HIS A 141 6.90 -17.68 9.67
C HIS A 141 6.14 -19.02 9.80
N ILE A 142 4.82 -19.01 9.66
CA ILE A 142 4.00 -20.24 9.68
C ILE A 142 4.35 -21.12 8.48
N SER A 143 4.50 -20.56 7.28
CA SER A 143 4.89 -21.31 6.09
C SER A 143 6.29 -21.90 6.22
N ALA A 144 7.24 -21.16 6.79
CA ALA A 144 8.59 -21.65 7.08
C ALA A 144 8.56 -22.79 8.11
N LEU A 145 7.76 -22.67 9.18
CA LEU A 145 7.58 -23.74 10.16
C LEU A 145 6.95 -25.00 9.56
N VAL A 146 5.94 -24.85 8.69
CA VAL A 146 5.31 -25.97 7.98
C VAL A 146 6.29 -26.62 6.99
N PHE A 147 7.11 -25.84 6.30
CA PHE A 147 8.13 -26.39 5.40
C PHE A 147 9.22 -27.17 6.15
N ILE A 148 9.72 -26.61 7.26
CA ILE A 148 10.71 -27.27 8.13
C ILE A 148 10.11 -28.56 8.73
N SER A 149 8.86 -28.53 9.21
CA SER A 149 8.22 -29.72 9.76
C SER A 149 8.03 -30.82 8.72
N MET A 150 7.67 -30.44 7.49
CA MET A 150 7.55 -31.39 6.37
C MET A 150 8.89 -32.07 6.04
N ILE A 151 10.00 -31.31 6.04
CA ILE A 151 11.35 -31.88 5.82
C ILE A 151 11.71 -32.89 6.92
N ILE A 152 11.44 -32.55 8.18
CA ILE A 152 11.73 -33.44 9.32
C ILE A 152 10.93 -34.74 9.20
N VAL A 153 9.64 -34.67 8.91
CA VAL A 153 8.78 -35.85 8.74
C VAL A 153 9.27 -36.72 7.58
N ALA A 154 9.62 -36.11 6.44
CA ALA A 154 10.15 -36.85 5.29
C ALA A 154 11.48 -37.55 5.61
N ALA A 155 12.39 -36.88 6.31
CA ALA A 155 13.67 -37.47 6.73
C ALA A 155 13.46 -38.65 7.68
N LEU A 156 12.58 -38.52 8.68
CA LEU A 156 12.23 -39.60 9.60
C LEU A 156 11.63 -40.81 8.87
N TYR A 157 10.78 -40.56 7.89
CA TYR A 157 10.18 -41.62 7.07
C TYR A 157 11.26 -42.40 6.30
N ILE A 158 12.16 -41.69 5.62
CA ILE A 158 13.27 -42.30 4.87
C ILE A 158 14.20 -43.08 5.81
N SER A 159 14.60 -42.50 6.94
CA SER A 159 15.44 -43.18 7.94
C SER A 159 14.79 -44.43 8.50
N SER A 160 13.49 -44.39 8.78
CA SER A 160 12.72 -45.53 9.28
C SER A 160 12.64 -46.64 8.22
N ALA A 161 12.39 -46.29 6.96
CA ALA A 161 12.36 -47.23 5.85
C ALA A 161 13.72 -47.91 5.62
N LEU A 162 14.82 -47.15 5.70
CA LEU A 162 16.18 -47.68 5.57
C LEU A 162 16.54 -48.60 6.74
N TRP A 163 16.19 -48.22 7.96
CA TRP A 163 16.43 -49.05 9.14
C TRP A 163 15.63 -50.36 9.07
N TRP A 164 14.36 -50.30 8.68
CA TRP A 164 13.51 -51.47 8.48
C TRP A 164 14.06 -52.39 7.40
N THR A 165 14.47 -51.84 6.25
CA THR A 165 15.10 -52.60 5.16
C THR A 165 16.36 -53.32 5.65
N ARG A 166 17.22 -52.65 6.43
CA ARG A 166 18.44 -53.26 6.98
C ARG A 166 18.14 -54.39 7.96
N LYS A 167 17.15 -54.21 8.84
CA LYS A 167 16.81 -55.16 9.90
C LYS A 167 15.99 -56.36 9.40
N MET A 168 15.03 -56.16 8.51
CA MET A 168 14.13 -57.23 8.05
C MET A 168 14.57 -57.92 6.76
N ILE A 169 15.32 -57.26 5.87
CA ILE A 169 15.70 -57.85 4.57
C ILE A 169 17.18 -58.22 4.57
N VAL A 170 18.06 -57.26 4.90
CA VAL A 170 19.52 -57.46 4.75
C VAL A 170 20.12 -58.38 5.83
N GLN A 171 19.76 -58.19 7.11
CA GLN A 171 20.27 -59.02 8.20
C GLN A 171 19.94 -60.52 8.05
N PRO A 172 18.72 -60.95 7.71
CA PRO A 172 18.44 -62.37 7.53
C PRO A 172 19.09 -62.99 6.28
N LEU A 173 19.35 -62.20 5.22
CA LEU A 173 20.11 -62.67 4.05
C LEU A 173 21.59 -62.91 4.37
N ALA A 174 22.19 -62.12 5.26
CA ALA A 174 23.57 -62.33 5.72
C ALA A 174 23.75 -63.63 6.53
N ILE A 175 22.69 -64.07 7.23
CA ILE A 175 22.70 -65.35 7.97
C ILE A 175 22.68 -66.54 6.99
N ILE A 176 21.97 -66.43 5.87
CA ILE A 176 21.94 -67.48 4.83
C ILE A 176 23.31 -67.62 4.13
N GLY A 177 24.10 -66.55 4.03
CA GLY A 177 25.48 -66.61 3.51
C GLY A 177 26.45 -67.44 4.37
N SER A 178 26.27 -67.45 5.69
CA SER A 178 27.12 -68.23 6.61
C SER A 178 26.93 -69.75 6.49
N HIS A 179 25.84 -70.20 5.86
CA HIS A 179 25.62 -71.61 5.55
C HIS A 179 26.38 -72.09 4.31
N PHE A 180 26.86 -71.18 3.43
CA PHE A 180 27.66 -71.57 2.27
C PHE A 180 29.16 -71.68 2.58
N ASP A 181 29.70 -70.83 3.45
CA ASP A 181 31.09 -70.97 3.94
C ASP A 181 31.28 -72.26 4.76
N SER A 182 30.25 -72.70 5.46
CA SER A 182 30.25 -73.96 6.22
C SER A 182 30.26 -75.21 5.33
N ILE A 183 29.79 -75.11 4.08
CA ILE A 183 29.83 -76.19 3.08
C ILE A 183 31.21 -76.22 2.38
N ALA A 184 31.89 -75.07 2.25
CA ALA A 184 33.27 -75.01 1.74
C ALA A 184 34.32 -75.47 2.77
N ALA A 185 33.99 -75.47 4.07
CA ALA A 185 34.87 -75.90 5.16
C ALA A 185 34.60 -77.33 5.70
N GLY A 186 33.61 -78.06 5.15
CA GLY A 186 33.47 -79.50 5.36
C GLY A 186 33.17 -79.95 6.80
N ASN A 187 32.13 -79.41 7.45
CA ASN A 187 31.67 -79.96 8.74
C ASN A 187 30.12 -80.04 8.82
N LEU A 188 29.59 -81.27 8.66
CA LEU A 188 28.17 -81.62 8.61
C LEU A 188 27.59 -82.05 9.97
N ALA A 189 28.02 -81.45 11.08
CA ALA A 189 27.55 -81.88 12.40
C ALA A 189 27.01 -80.71 13.23
N ARG A 190 25.74 -80.32 13.01
CA ARG A 190 24.80 -80.00 14.11
C ARG A 190 23.35 -80.35 13.74
N PRO A 191 22.62 -81.06 14.62
CA PRO A 191 21.21 -81.39 14.43
C PRO A 191 20.30 -80.19 14.72
N ILE A 192 19.13 -80.23 14.07
CA ILE A 192 18.02 -79.26 14.09
C ILE A 192 17.57 -78.83 15.48
#